data_AF-A0A1W9M7F9-F1
#
_entry.id   AF-A0A1W9M7F9-F1
#
_cell.length_a   1.000
_cell.length_b   1.000
_cell.length_c   1.000
_cell.angle_alpha   90.00
_cell.angle_beta   90.00
_cell.angle_gamma   90.00
#
_symmetry.space_group_name_H-M   'P 1'
#
loop_
_entity.id
_entity.type
_entity.pdbx_description
1 polymer ?
#
loop_
_entity_poly.entity_id
_entity_poly.type
_entity_poly.pdbx_seq_one_letter_code
_entity_poly.pdbx_strand_id
1 'polypeptide(L)'
;MANSQALYDAQFDMAHAMKILSYFFPILGISFGTYKMYMGEAEQRAKELQHSNIALQNEIVIRKEKENELINHRKRLRTLSSQILQIEDRERRQFAMDLHDHVGQSLSVVKMYLDGLIALSTADGASQERLKLIASIIEQTTQDVRTLTLEISPPILYELGLKHALEWLAEEFQKKYSLTIKSATDPCPKGATPSLKAFIFRIIRELLINVARHAHTDTAEVEIRSTEKTVRITVKDNGCGMTDEDQAQRGKAQRGFGLFSVRERIINIGGSVLIDSQEKIGTTITILIPIKEVCATADSEQMMAPQ
;
A
#
# COMPACT_ATOMS: atom_id res chain seq x y z
N MET A 1 -5.50 -60.15 97.97
CA MET A 1 -6.62 -59.27 97.58
C MET A 1 -6.17 -58.05 96.76
N ALA A 2 -5.02 -57.42 97.05
CA ALA A 2 -4.52 -56.26 96.28
C ALA A 2 -4.27 -56.50 94.78
N ASN A 3 -3.89 -57.72 94.38
CA ASN A 3 -3.57 -58.02 92.98
C ASN A 3 -4.82 -58.10 92.06
N SER A 4 -6.00 -58.37 92.64
CA SER A 4 -7.25 -58.49 91.88
C SER A 4 -7.88 -57.13 91.58
N GLN A 5 -7.67 -56.13 92.45
CA GLN A 5 -8.20 -54.78 92.29
C GLN A 5 -7.44 -54.02 91.18
N ALA A 6 -6.11 -54.13 91.16
CA ALA A 6 -5.27 -53.51 90.12
C ALA A 6 -5.50 -54.09 88.72
N LEU A 7 -5.81 -55.39 88.62
CA LEU A 7 -6.23 -56.04 87.38
C LEU A 7 -7.60 -55.52 86.91
N TYR A 8 -8.56 -55.34 87.81
CA TYR A 8 -9.88 -54.77 87.49
C TYR A 8 -9.79 -53.30 87.05
N ASP A 9 -8.99 -52.48 87.73
CA ASP A 9 -8.80 -51.06 87.37
C ASP A 9 -8.09 -50.92 86.02
N ALA A 10 -7.05 -51.71 85.76
CA ALA A 10 -6.37 -51.73 84.45
C ALA A 10 -7.30 -52.23 83.33
N GLN A 11 -8.17 -53.21 83.61
CA GLN A 11 -9.14 -53.74 82.65
C GLN A 11 -10.28 -52.74 82.37
N PHE A 12 -10.68 -51.95 83.39
CA PHE A 12 -11.65 -50.86 83.25
C PHE A 12 -11.08 -49.68 82.44
N ASP A 13 -9.81 -49.33 82.66
CA ASP A 13 -9.09 -48.28 81.94
C ASP A 13 -8.87 -48.67 80.46
N MET A 14 -8.56 -49.95 80.20
CA MET A 14 -8.45 -50.47 78.84
C MET A 14 -9.80 -50.49 78.10
N ALA A 15 -10.88 -50.84 78.80
CA ALA A 15 -12.23 -50.81 78.23
C ALA A 15 -12.68 -49.36 77.92
N HIS A 16 -12.36 -48.40 78.78
CA HIS A 16 -12.58 -46.98 78.52
C HIS A 16 -11.76 -46.48 77.32
N ALA A 17 -10.47 -46.84 77.24
CA ALA A 17 -9.61 -46.51 76.11
C ALA A 17 -10.13 -47.10 74.79
N MET A 18 -10.61 -48.35 74.78
CA MET A 18 -11.24 -48.97 73.60
C MET A 18 -12.52 -48.24 73.17
N LYS A 19 -13.34 -47.79 74.14
CA LYS A 19 -14.56 -47.04 73.86
C LYS A 19 -14.26 -45.67 73.25
N ILE A 20 -13.22 -44.99 73.75
CA ILE A 20 -12.71 -43.74 73.19
C ILE A 20 -12.19 -43.97 71.76
N LEU A 21 -11.36 -44.99 71.53
CA LEU A 21 -10.87 -45.34 70.18
C LEU A 21 -12.01 -45.65 69.20
N SER A 22 -13.07 -46.29 69.66
CA SER A 22 -14.26 -46.61 68.87
C SER A 22 -14.96 -45.36 68.31
N TYR A 23 -14.90 -44.21 68.99
CA TYR A 23 -15.47 -42.96 68.48
C TYR A 23 -14.59 -42.30 67.39
N PHE A 24 -13.29 -42.59 67.36
CA PHE A 24 -12.36 -42.02 66.36
C PHE A 24 -12.38 -42.74 65.01
N PHE A 25 -12.64 -44.06 65.00
CA PHE A 25 -12.73 -44.85 63.76
C PHE A 25 -13.68 -44.28 62.69
N PRO A 26 -14.94 -43.90 63.00
CA PRO A 26 -15.82 -43.31 61.99
C PRO A 26 -15.34 -41.92 61.51
N ILE A 27 -14.73 -41.12 62.38
CA ILE A 27 -14.18 -39.79 62.01
C ILE A 27 -13.00 -39.96 61.04
N LEU A 28 -12.08 -40.89 61.34
CA LEU A 28 -10.98 -41.26 60.45
C LEU A 28 -11.48 -41.80 59.10
N GLY A 29 -12.54 -42.61 59.11
CA GLY A 29 -13.19 -43.11 57.90
C GLY A 29 -13.78 -42.00 57.02
N ILE A 30 -14.49 -41.04 57.62
CA ILE A 30 -15.04 -39.87 56.89
C ILE A 30 -13.90 -39.01 56.34
N SER A 31 -12.89 -38.68 57.17
CA SER A 31 -11.73 -37.87 56.76
C SER A 31 -10.96 -38.52 55.60
N PHE A 32 -10.78 -39.85 55.64
CA PHE A 32 -10.12 -40.61 54.57
C PHE A 32 -10.98 -40.68 53.30
N GLY A 33 -12.29 -40.85 53.45
CA GLY A 33 -13.25 -40.81 52.34
C GLY A 33 -13.28 -39.45 51.63
N THR A 34 -13.34 -38.36 52.38
CA THR A 34 -13.26 -36.99 51.83
C THR A 34 -11.91 -36.75 51.16
N TYR A 35 -10.80 -37.19 51.76
CA TYR A 35 -9.47 -37.07 51.15
C TYR A 35 -9.38 -37.81 49.81
N LYS A 36 -9.87 -39.06 49.73
CA LYS A 36 -9.92 -39.81 48.47
C LYS A 36 -10.80 -39.13 47.42
N MET A 37 -11.93 -38.56 47.81
CA MET A 37 -12.82 -37.82 46.90
C MET A 37 -12.12 -36.58 46.34
N TYR A 38 -11.49 -35.76 47.20
CA TYR A 38 -10.73 -34.58 46.77
C TYR A 38 -9.55 -34.94 45.87
N MET A 39 -8.82 -36.00 46.19
CA MET A 39 -7.70 -36.46 45.36
C MET A 39 -8.15 -36.96 43.98
N GLY A 40 -9.29 -37.65 43.91
CA GLY A 40 -9.89 -38.08 42.64
C GLY A 40 -10.29 -36.91 41.75
N GLU A 41 -10.96 -35.90 42.31
CA GLU A 41 -11.33 -34.67 41.58
C GLU A 41 -10.09 -33.89 41.11
N ALA A 42 -9.05 -33.79 41.95
CA ALA A 42 -7.81 -33.11 41.60
C ALA A 42 -7.07 -33.80 40.44
N GLU A 43 -7.03 -35.13 40.43
CA GLU A 43 -6.42 -35.90 39.35
C GLU A 43 -7.21 -35.78 38.04
N GLN A 44 -8.54 -35.76 38.12
CA GLN A 44 -9.42 -35.60 36.96
C GLN A 44 -9.27 -34.21 36.34
N ARG A 45 -9.25 -33.15 37.16
CA ARG A 45 -8.94 -31.78 36.71
C ARG A 45 -7.54 -31.66 36.12
N ALA A 46 -6.54 -32.34 36.68
CA ALA A 46 -5.18 -32.33 36.14
C ALA A 46 -5.13 -32.94 34.73
N LYS A 47 -5.84 -34.05 34.49
CA LYS A 47 -5.97 -34.67 33.15
C LYS A 47 -6.71 -33.78 32.17
N GLU A 48 -7.81 -33.16 32.57
CA GLU A 48 -8.56 -32.22 31.73
C GLU A 48 -7.72 -31.00 31.34
N LEU A 49 -7.00 -30.41 32.31
CA LEU A 49 -6.08 -29.31 32.04
C LEU A 49 -4.96 -29.74 31.10
N GLN A 50 -4.39 -30.94 31.27
CA GLN A 50 -3.35 -31.44 30.39
C GLN A 50 -3.86 -31.64 28.95
N HIS A 51 -5.04 -32.24 28.78
CA HIS A 51 -5.67 -32.37 27.45
C HIS A 51 -5.97 -31.01 26.82
N SER A 52 -6.51 -30.06 27.59
CA SER A 52 -6.78 -28.71 27.11
C SER A 52 -5.50 -27.98 26.70
N ASN A 53 -4.42 -28.11 27.48
CA ASN A 53 -3.13 -27.49 27.19
C ASN A 53 -2.51 -28.05 25.90
N ILE A 54 -2.56 -29.37 25.69
CA ILE A 54 -2.10 -29.99 24.44
C ILE A 54 -2.94 -29.49 23.24
N ALA A 55 -4.27 -29.42 23.38
CA ALA A 55 -5.14 -28.92 22.32
C ALA A 55 -4.84 -27.45 21.97
N LEU A 56 -4.65 -26.59 22.98
CA LEU A 56 -4.27 -25.19 22.80
C LEU A 56 -2.89 -25.04 22.14
N GLN A 57 -1.91 -25.86 22.54
CA GLN A 57 -0.59 -25.86 21.91
C GLN A 57 -0.67 -26.22 20.42
N ASN A 58 -1.44 -27.24 20.07
CA ASN A 58 -1.69 -27.60 18.67
C ASN A 58 -2.39 -26.48 17.90
N GLU A 59 -3.38 -25.82 18.50
CA GLU A 59 -4.05 -24.68 17.86
C GLU A 59 -3.09 -23.51 17.63
N ILE A 60 -2.20 -23.21 18.58
CA ILE A 60 -1.18 -22.16 18.43
C ILE A 60 -0.22 -22.50 17.28
N VAL A 61 0.19 -23.76 17.14
CA VAL A 61 1.04 -24.20 16.03
C VAL A 61 0.35 -23.98 14.68
N ILE A 62 -0.91 -24.43 14.54
CA ILE A 62 -1.70 -24.27 13.31
C ILE A 62 -1.92 -22.79 12.98
N ARG A 63 -2.21 -21.94 13.98
CA ARG A 63 -2.37 -20.50 13.79
C ARG A 63 -1.08 -19.85 13.29
N LYS A 64 0.07 -20.22 13.86
CA LYS A 64 1.38 -19.73 13.43
C LYS A 64 1.71 -20.15 12.00
N GLU A 65 1.40 -21.39 11.61
CA GLU A 65 1.59 -21.85 10.23
C GLU A 65 0.76 -21.03 9.25
N LYS A 66 -0.54 -20.83 9.53
CA LYS A 66 -1.42 -19.99 8.70
C LYS A 66 -0.94 -18.53 8.63
N GLU A 67 -0.46 -17.98 9.74
CA GLU A 67 0.11 -16.63 9.76
C GLU A 67 1.36 -16.53 8.88
N ASN A 68 2.26 -17.52 8.96
CA ASN A 68 3.45 -17.58 8.10
C ASN A 68 3.09 -17.73 6.61
N GLU A 69 2.11 -18.57 6.28
CA GLU A 69 1.60 -18.68 4.91
C GLU A 69 1.04 -17.35 4.40
N LEU A 70 0.23 -16.65 5.21
CA LEU A 70 -0.30 -15.33 4.87
C LEU A 70 0.81 -14.30 4.66
N ILE A 71 1.84 -14.30 5.51
CA ILE A 71 3.01 -13.41 5.37
C ILE A 71 3.74 -13.71 4.06
N ASN A 72 3.98 -14.98 3.74
CA ASN A 72 4.67 -15.40 2.53
C ASN A 72 3.87 -15.06 1.26
N HIS A 73 2.55 -15.29 1.26
CA HIS A 73 1.67 -14.90 0.16
C HIS A 73 1.65 -13.38 -0.04
N ARG A 74 1.53 -12.60 1.04
CA ARG A 74 1.60 -11.13 0.97
C ARG A 74 2.93 -10.66 0.39
N LYS A 75 4.05 -11.25 0.83
CA LYS A 75 5.37 -10.94 0.29
C LYS A 75 5.45 -11.22 -1.22
N ARG A 76 4.94 -12.37 -1.67
CA ARG A 76 4.93 -12.74 -3.09
C ARG A 76 4.07 -11.80 -3.94
N LEU A 77 2.88 -11.42 -3.47
CA LEU A 77 2.02 -10.45 -4.15
C LEU A 77 2.69 -9.07 -4.27
N ARG A 78 3.39 -8.62 -3.23
CA ARG A 78 4.15 -7.37 -3.26
C ARG A 78 5.29 -7.41 -4.27
N THR A 79 6.06 -8.51 -4.30
CA THR A 79 7.14 -8.67 -5.29
C THR A 79 6.61 -8.61 -6.72
N LEU A 80 5.54 -9.34 -7.03
CA LEU A 80 4.90 -9.31 -8.35
C LEU A 80 4.39 -7.90 -8.69
N SER A 81 3.80 -7.20 -7.73
CA SER A 81 3.29 -5.84 -7.92
C SER A 81 4.41 -4.84 -8.21
N SER A 82 5.56 -4.98 -7.55
CA SER A 82 6.76 -4.18 -7.85
C SER A 82 7.30 -4.46 -9.25
N GLN A 83 7.35 -5.73 -9.67
CA GLN A 83 7.77 -6.12 -11.02
C GLN A 83 6.83 -5.55 -12.09
N ILE A 84 5.51 -5.59 -11.85
CA ILE A 84 4.53 -4.98 -12.75
C ILE A 84 4.78 -3.47 -12.90
N LEU A 85 5.08 -2.75 -11.81
CA LEU A 85 5.43 -1.33 -11.89
C LEU A 85 6.67 -1.08 -12.74
N GLN A 86 7.70 -1.92 -12.61
CA GLN A 86 8.93 -1.81 -13.40
C GLN A 86 8.67 -2.08 -14.88
N ILE A 87 7.89 -3.12 -15.19
CA ILE A 87 7.50 -3.46 -16.56
C ILE A 87 6.66 -2.33 -17.15
N GLU A 88 5.65 -1.83 -16.44
CA GLU A 88 4.79 -0.76 -16.94
C GLU A 88 5.57 0.54 -17.19
N ASP A 89 6.51 0.89 -16.31
CA ASP A 89 7.41 2.03 -16.49
C ASP A 89 8.33 1.84 -17.71
N ARG A 90 8.90 0.65 -17.90
CA ARG A 90 9.71 0.32 -19.08
C ARG A 90 8.90 0.41 -20.38
N GLU A 91 7.74 -0.22 -20.43
CA GLU A 91 6.85 -0.21 -21.59
C GLU A 91 6.41 1.21 -21.94
N ARG A 92 6.10 2.04 -20.93
CA ARG A 92 5.76 3.46 -21.15
C ARG A 92 6.90 4.25 -21.74
N ARG A 93 8.14 4.04 -21.25
CA ARG A 93 9.32 4.70 -21.80
C ARG A 93 9.56 4.28 -23.23
N GLN A 94 9.49 2.98 -23.50
CA GLN A 94 9.66 2.44 -24.84
C GLN A 94 8.60 3.00 -25.79
N PHE A 95 7.33 3.02 -25.37
CA PHE A 95 6.26 3.60 -26.17
C PHE A 95 6.43 5.11 -26.42
N ALA A 96 6.92 5.86 -25.42
CA ALA A 96 7.22 7.29 -25.57
C ALA A 96 8.39 7.53 -26.56
N MET A 97 9.44 6.70 -26.51
CA MET A 97 10.56 6.72 -27.44
C MET A 97 10.10 6.37 -28.86
N ASP A 98 9.38 5.26 -29.04
CA ASP A 98 8.87 4.82 -30.33
C ASP A 98 7.96 5.89 -30.96
N LEU A 99 7.11 6.54 -30.16
CA LEU A 99 6.25 7.61 -30.64
C LEU A 99 7.07 8.84 -31.10
N HIS A 100 8.08 9.24 -30.32
CA HIS A 100 8.95 10.37 -30.68
C HIS A 100 9.77 10.08 -31.93
N ASP A 101 10.42 8.91 -31.98
CA ASP A 101 11.34 8.54 -33.04
C ASP A 101 10.63 8.18 -34.34
N HIS A 102 9.49 7.50 -34.29
CA HIS A 102 8.77 7.15 -35.51
C HIS A 102 7.83 8.25 -35.97
N VAL A 103 6.91 8.71 -35.11
CA VAL A 103 5.87 9.65 -35.53
C VAL A 103 6.41 11.08 -35.52
N GLY A 104 7.12 11.47 -34.46
CA GLY A 104 7.69 12.82 -34.34
C GLY A 104 8.72 13.13 -35.44
N GLN A 105 9.66 12.22 -35.70
CA GLN A 105 10.64 12.42 -36.78
C GLN A 105 9.99 12.39 -38.16
N SER A 106 9.05 11.47 -38.43
CA SER A 106 8.35 11.42 -39.72
C SER A 106 7.60 12.72 -40.01
N LEU A 107 6.88 13.28 -39.03
CA LEU A 107 6.21 14.58 -39.19
C LEU A 107 7.20 15.71 -39.42
N SER A 108 8.36 15.68 -38.76
CA SER A 108 9.42 16.68 -38.96
C SER A 108 9.99 16.62 -40.38
N VAL A 109 10.17 15.42 -40.93
CA VAL A 109 10.61 15.22 -42.33
C VAL A 109 9.54 15.69 -43.32
N VAL A 110 8.27 15.35 -43.10
CA VAL A 110 7.15 15.81 -43.96
C VAL A 110 7.06 17.33 -43.94
N LYS A 111 7.19 17.95 -42.77
CA LYS A 111 7.23 19.41 -42.62
C LYS A 111 8.39 20.02 -43.41
N MET A 112 9.60 19.45 -43.30
CA MET A 112 10.77 19.94 -44.03
C MET A 112 10.56 19.93 -45.55
N TYR A 113 10.00 18.84 -46.11
CA TYR A 113 9.67 18.77 -47.53
C TYR A 113 8.58 19.77 -47.91
N LEU A 114 7.55 19.93 -47.08
CA LEU A 114 6.46 20.86 -47.32
C LEU A 114 6.94 22.32 -47.30
N ASP A 115 7.78 22.70 -46.34
CA ASP A 115 8.38 24.03 -46.25
C ASP A 115 9.24 24.32 -47.49
N GLY A 116 9.99 23.32 -47.97
CA GLY A 116 10.74 23.41 -49.23
C GLY A 116 9.84 23.61 -50.46
N LEU A 117 8.70 22.90 -50.54
CA LEU A 117 7.71 23.08 -51.60
C LEU A 117 7.05 24.45 -51.54
N ILE A 118 6.73 24.95 -50.34
CA ILE A 118 6.18 26.29 -50.15
C ILE A 118 7.19 27.35 -50.64
N ALA A 119 8.47 27.20 -50.30
CA ALA A 119 9.52 28.15 -50.68
C ALA A 119 9.78 28.20 -52.20
N LEU A 120 9.61 27.08 -52.91
CA LEU A 120 9.82 26.98 -54.36
C LEU A 120 8.54 27.18 -55.19
N SER A 121 7.38 27.29 -54.53
CA SER A 121 6.07 27.31 -55.20
C SER A 121 5.80 28.64 -55.92
N THR A 122 5.50 28.57 -57.22
CA THR A 122 4.90 29.65 -58.01
C THR A 122 3.38 29.51 -58.12
N ALA A 123 2.75 28.74 -57.22
CA ALA A 123 1.32 28.44 -57.27
C ALA A 123 0.46 29.69 -57.00
N ASP A 124 -0.80 29.63 -57.45
CA ASP A 124 -1.77 30.70 -57.21
C ASP A 124 -2.11 30.86 -55.71
N GLY A 125 -2.74 31.98 -55.35
CA GLY A 125 -3.01 32.33 -53.94
C GLY A 125 -3.79 31.25 -53.20
N ALA A 126 -4.78 30.62 -53.86
CA ALA A 126 -5.58 29.54 -53.28
C ALA A 126 -4.75 28.28 -52.98
N SER A 127 -3.78 27.93 -53.83
CA SER A 127 -2.88 26.80 -53.59
C SER A 127 -1.88 27.10 -52.47
N GLN A 128 -1.38 28.34 -52.38
CA GLN A 128 -0.51 28.74 -51.27
C GLN A 128 -1.24 28.68 -49.92
N GLU A 129 -2.49 29.13 -49.85
CA GLU A 129 -3.29 29.02 -48.63
C GLU A 129 -3.50 27.57 -48.19
N ARG A 130 -3.78 26.67 -49.14
CA ARG A 130 -3.90 25.23 -48.85
C ARG A 130 -2.60 24.63 -48.31
N LEU A 131 -1.45 24.97 -48.89
CA LEU A 131 -0.15 24.50 -48.39
C LEU A 131 0.15 25.01 -46.99
N LYS A 132 -0.14 26.29 -46.70
CA LYS A 132 -0.01 26.86 -45.35
C LYS A 132 -0.93 26.17 -44.35
N LEU A 133 -2.16 25.84 -44.74
CA LEU A 133 -3.09 25.08 -43.90
C LEU A 133 -2.53 23.68 -43.57
N ILE A 134 -2.00 22.96 -44.57
CA ILE A 134 -1.38 21.65 -44.36
C ILE A 134 -0.18 21.76 -43.40
N ALA A 135 0.67 22.78 -43.58
CA ALA A 135 1.81 23.02 -42.69
C ALA A 135 1.36 23.30 -41.25
N SER A 136 0.28 24.09 -41.07
CA SER A 136 -0.31 24.33 -39.75
C SER A 136 -0.86 23.06 -39.10
N ILE A 137 -1.49 22.17 -39.87
CA ILE A 137 -2.00 20.89 -39.36
C ILE A 137 -0.85 19.98 -38.93
N ILE A 138 0.23 19.92 -39.72
CA ILE A 138 1.43 19.14 -39.35
C ILE A 138 2.06 19.70 -38.07
N GLU A 139 2.21 21.02 -37.96
CA GLU A 139 2.76 21.65 -36.74
C GLU A 139 1.92 21.33 -35.51
N GLN A 140 0.60 21.46 -35.62
CA GLN A 140 -0.31 21.10 -34.52
C GLN A 140 -0.19 19.62 -34.15
N THR A 141 -0.14 18.74 -35.15
CA THR A 141 -0.01 17.29 -34.92
C THR A 141 1.34 16.95 -34.27
N THR A 142 2.44 17.59 -34.68
CA THR A 142 3.75 17.44 -34.05
C THR A 142 3.70 17.88 -32.58
N GLN A 143 3.02 18.99 -32.29
CA GLN A 143 2.85 19.47 -30.94
C GLN A 143 1.99 18.52 -30.09
N ASP A 144 0.92 17.96 -30.66
CA ASP A 144 0.07 16.97 -30.00
C ASP A 144 0.85 15.69 -29.68
N VAL A 145 1.66 15.20 -30.62
CA VAL A 145 2.55 14.05 -30.41
C VAL A 145 3.55 14.30 -29.29
N ARG A 146 4.22 15.46 -29.28
CA ARG A 146 5.14 15.84 -28.20
C ARG A 146 4.43 15.88 -26.85
N THR A 147 3.23 16.47 -26.81
CA THR A 147 2.40 16.55 -25.61
C THR A 147 2.05 15.14 -25.12
N LEU A 148 1.62 14.24 -26.02
CA LEU A 148 1.32 12.85 -25.67
C LEU A 148 2.54 12.09 -25.14
N THR A 149 3.71 12.23 -25.78
CA THR A 149 4.97 11.65 -25.29
C THR A 149 5.27 12.10 -23.86
N LEU A 150 5.12 13.41 -23.58
CA LEU A 150 5.32 14.00 -22.27
C LEU A 150 4.29 13.49 -21.23
N GLU A 151 3.04 13.29 -21.64
CA GLU A 151 2.00 12.72 -20.77
C GLU A 151 2.20 11.24 -20.46
N ILE A 152 2.78 10.47 -21.40
CA ILE A 152 3.03 9.03 -21.25
C ILE A 152 4.22 8.77 -20.34
N SER A 153 5.33 9.46 -20.58
CA SER A 153 6.60 9.28 -19.87
C SER A 153 7.49 10.53 -20.04
N PRO A 154 7.42 11.50 -19.11
CA PRO A 154 8.16 12.76 -19.24
C PRO A 154 9.69 12.52 -19.20
N PRO A 155 10.45 12.86 -20.26
CA PRO A 155 11.90 12.67 -20.29
C PRO A 155 12.63 13.40 -19.16
N ILE A 156 12.13 14.59 -18.79
CA ILE A 156 12.65 15.43 -17.70
C ILE A 156 12.74 14.69 -16.37
N LEU A 157 11.86 13.70 -16.13
CA LEU A 157 11.91 12.87 -14.93
C LEU A 157 13.19 12.03 -14.85
N TYR A 158 13.70 11.57 -15.98
CA TYR A 158 14.88 10.70 -16.05
C TYR A 158 16.18 11.48 -16.15
N GLU A 159 16.15 12.62 -16.84
CA GLU A 159 17.31 13.48 -17.04
C GLU A 159 17.56 14.39 -15.83
N LEU A 160 16.51 15.01 -15.29
CA LEU A 160 16.61 16.04 -14.24
C LEU A 160 16.01 15.60 -12.90
N GLY A 161 15.25 14.50 -12.89
CA GLY A 161 14.69 13.91 -11.68
C GLY A 161 13.31 14.43 -11.29
N LEU A 162 12.76 13.85 -10.21
CA LEU A 162 11.37 14.06 -9.78
C LEU A 162 11.04 15.52 -9.47
N LYS A 163 11.96 16.27 -8.83
CA LYS A 163 11.71 17.67 -8.47
C LYS A 163 11.44 18.53 -9.71
N HIS A 164 12.35 18.51 -10.67
CA HIS A 164 12.21 19.27 -11.92
C HIS A 164 11.00 18.79 -12.75
N ALA A 165 10.70 17.49 -12.74
CA ALA A 165 9.50 16.98 -13.39
C ALA A 165 8.21 17.55 -12.78
N LEU A 166 8.15 17.76 -11.46
CA LEU A 166 6.99 18.35 -10.79
C LEU A 166 6.88 19.87 -11.02
N GLU A 167 8.01 20.57 -11.11
CA GLU A 167 8.03 21.98 -11.51
C GLU A 167 7.48 22.15 -12.93
N TRP A 168 7.95 21.31 -13.87
CA TRP A 168 7.40 21.26 -15.22
C TRP A 168 5.91 20.90 -15.24
N LEU A 169 5.49 19.91 -14.45
CA LEU A 169 4.08 19.53 -14.34
C LEU A 169 3.23 20.70 -13.83
N ALA A 170 3.73 21.49 -12.89
CA ALA A 170 3.04 22.67 -12.38
C ALA A 170 2.81 23.73 -13.48
N GLU A 171 3.83 23.99 -14.31
CA GLU A 171 3.72 24.90 -15.45
C GLU A 171 2.68 24.42 -16.48
N GLU A 172 2.69 23.12 -16.80
CA GLU A 172 1.75 22.56 -17.76
C GLU A 172 0.30 22.62 -17.27
N PHE A 173 0.08 22.36 -15.99
CA PHE A 173 -1.25 22.49 -15.39
C PHE A 173 -1.73 23.93 -15.32
N GLN A 174 -0.83 24.88 -15.08
CA GLN A 174 -1.15 26.30 -15.15
C GLN A 174 -1.59 26.69 -16.58
N LYS A 175 -0.86 26.25 -17.61
CA LYS A 175 -1.19 26.55 -19.02
C LYS A 175 -2.49 25.89 -19.47
N LYS A 176 -2.71 24.62 -19.12
CA LYS A 176 -3.81 23.79 -19.65
C LYS A 176 -5.11 23.92 -18.84
N TYR A 177 -5.01 24.07 -17.53
CA TYR A 177 -6.16 24.06 -16.62
C TYR A 177 -6.32 25.34 -15.80
N SER A 178 -5.42 26.33 -15.96
CA SER A 178 -5.38 27.52 -15.09
C SER A 178 -5.25 27.17 -13.60
N LEU A 179 -4.62 26.03 -13.29
CA LEU A 179 -4.42 25.54 -11.91
C LEU A 179 -3.00 25.87 -11.43
N THR A 180 -2.89 26.75 -10.43
CA THR A 180 -1.63 27.09 -9.78
C THR A 180 -1.26 26.02 -8.75
N ILE A 181 -0.14 25.33 -8.97
CA ILE A 181 0.36 24.31 -8.07
C ILE A 181 1.53 24.84 -7.25
N LYS A 182 1.38 24.83 -5.92
CA LYS A 182 2.48 25.08 -4.99
C LYS A 182 3.11 23.75 -4.62
N SER A 183 4.39 23.57 -4.95
CA SER A 183 5.11 22.33 -4.64
C SER A 183 6.17 22.53 -3.56
N ALA A 184 6.21 21.61 -2.60
CA ALA A 184 7.27 21.52 -1.60
C ALA A 184 7.81 20.09 -1.63
N THR A 185 9.00 19.91 -2.21
CA THR A 185 9.56 18.58 -2.46
C THR A 185 10.91 18.44 -1.78
N ASP A 186 11.00 17.52 -0.82
CA ASP A 186 12.29 17.07 -0.32
C ASP A 186 13.09 16.40 -1.46
N PRO A 187 14.43 16.38 -1.38
CA PRO A 187 15.22 15.50 -2.22
C PRO A 187 14.67 14.07 -2.12
N CYS A 188 14.39 13.45 -3.28
CA CYS A 188 13.92 12.08 -3.34
C CYS A 188 14.87 11.18 -2.54
N PRO A 189 14.37 10.26 -1.70
CA PRO A 189 15.21 9.56 -0.74
C PRO A 189 16.26 8.70 -1.44
N LYS A 190 17.45 8.62 -0.84
CA LYS A 190 18.54 7.74 -1.29
C LYS A 190 18.00 6.29 -1.30
N GLY A 191 17.84 5.71 -2.48
CA GLY A 191 17.27 4.38 -2.67
C GLY A 191 15.89 4.31 -3.33
N ALA A 192 15.30 5.42 -3.79
CA ALA A 192 14.13 5.34 -4.67
C ALA A 192 14.54 4.91 -6.10
N THR A 193 13.98 3.79 -6.59
CA THR A 193 14.20 3.33 -7.98
C THR A 193 13.64 4.33 -9.00
N PRO A 194 14.14 4.35 -10.25
CA PRO A 194 13.54 5.13 -11.34
C PRO A 194 12.04 4.84 -11.51
N SER A 195 11.63 3.57 -11.43
CA SER A 195 10.23 3.16 -11.54
C SER A 195 9.37 3.67 -10.39
N LEU A 196 9.91 3.74 -9.16
CA LEU A 196 9.21 4.36 -8.04
C LEU A 196 9.02 5.87 -8.28
N LYS A 197 10.03 6.57 -8.80
CA LYS A 197 9.91 8.00 -9.14
C LYS A 197 8.85 8.24 -10.22
N ALA A 198 8.82 7.41 -11.26
CA ALA A 198 7.79 7.45 -12.31
C ALA A 198 6.40 7.17 -11.76
N PHE A 199 6.29 6.20 -10.86
CA PHE A 199 5.03 5.88 -10.18
C PHE A 199 4.53 7.05 -9.32
N ILE A 200 5.41 7.65 -8.50
CA ILE A 200 5.09 8.83 -7.68
C ILE A 200 4.62 10.00 -8.56
N PHE A 201 5.38 10.31 -9.62
CA PHE A 201 5.03 11.37 -10.56
C PHE A 201 3.63 11.16 -11.15
N ARG A 202 3.34 9.93 -11.60
CA ARG A 202 2.05 9.60 -12.21
C ARG A 202 0.90 9.69 -11.21
N ILE A 203 1.10 9.25 -9.97
CA ILE A 203 0.09 9.42 -8.93
C ILE A 203 -0.23 10.89 -8.74
N ILE A 204 0.79 11.73 -8.57
CA ILE A 204 0.60 13.17 -8.38
C ILE A 204 -0.14 13.78 -9.56
N ARG A 205 0.26 13.45 -10.80
CA ARG A 205 -0.44 13.89 -12.01
C ARG A 205 -1.91 13.48 -11.99
N GLU A 206 -2.23 12.22 -11.69
CA GLU A 206 -3.61 11.74 -11.64
C GLU A 206 -4.44 12.46 -10.56
N LEU A 207 -3.84 12.71 -9.40
CA LEU A 207 -4.48 13.47 -8.33
C LEU A 207 -4.74 14.92 -8.76
N LEU A 208 -3.79 15.57 -9.41
CA LEU A 208 -3.95 16.92 -9.94
C LEU A 208 -4.99 16.99 -11.07
N ILE A 209 -5.10 15.96 -11.93
CA ILE A 209 -6.20 15.87 -12.91
C ILE A 209 -7.54 15.85 -12.19
N ASN A 210 -7.65 15.10 -11.09
CA ASN A 210 -8.88 15.08 -10.30
C ASN A 210 -9.19 16.45 -9.71
N VAL A 211 -8.19 17.17 -9.19
CA VAL A 211 -8.37 18.56 -8.71
C VAL A 211 -8.85 19.45 -9.85
N ALA A 212 -8.15 19.48 -10.98
CA ALA A 212 -8.48 20.31 -12.13
C ALA A 212 -9.89 20.05 -12.69
N ARG A 213 -10.36 18.80 -12.64
CA ARG A 213 -11.68 18.42 -13.19
C ARG A 213 -12.83 18.53 -12.21
N HIS A 214 -12.58 18.41 -10.90
CA HIS A 214 -13.64 18.20 -9.92
C HIS A 214 -13.62 19.17 -8.75
N ALA A 215 -12.47 19.74 -8.37
CA ALA A 215 -12.39 20.55 -7.17
C ALA A 215 -12.96 21.97 -7.34
N HIS A 216 -13.14 22.45 -8.57
CA HIS A 216 -13.61 23.82 -8.84
C HIS A 216 -12.77 24.90 -8.12
N THR A 217 -11.44 24.73 -8.13
CA THR A 217 -10.47 25.68 -7.58
C THR A 217 -9.36 25.94 -8.59
N ASP A 218 -8.70 27.08 -8.43
CA ASP A 218 -7.53 27.52 -9.20
C ASP A 218 -6.21 27.22 -8.47
N THR A 219 -6.24 26.61 -7.28
CA THR A 219 -5.02 26.32 -6.51
C THR A 219 -4.96 24.88 -5.99
N ALA A 220 -3.76 24.32 -6.00
CA ALA A 220 -3.45 23.04 -5.38
C ALA A 220 -2.08 23.07 -4.70
N GLU A 221 -1.90 22.26 -3.66
CA GLU A 221 -0.65 22.10 -2.94
C GLU A 221 -0.17 20.65 -3.07
N VAL A 222 1.11 20.47 -3.41
CA VAL A 222 1.76 19.16 -3.50
C VAL A 222 2.97 19.16 -2.58
N GLU A 223 2.95 18.30 -1.58
CA GLU A 223 4.07 18.09 -0.67
C GLU A 223 4.62 16.68 -0.81
N ILE A 224 5.94 16.56 -0.96
CA ILE A 224 6.65 15.27 -0.91
C ILE A 224 7.67 15.33 0.19
N ARG A 225 7.47 14.49 1.20
CA ARG A 225 8.42 14.27 2.29
C ARG A 225 8.99 12.88 2.22
N SER A 226 10.28 12.75 2.53
CA SER A 226 10.92 11.45 2.46
C SER A 226 11.79 11.13 3.67
N THR A 227 11.84 9.84 3.99
CA THR A 227 12.75 9.26 4.97
C THR A 227 13.54 8.14 4.29
N GLU A 228 14.48 7.50 4.99
CA GLU A 228 15.18 6.33 4.44
C GLU A 228 14.27 5.12 4.15
N LYS A 229 13.06 5.08 4.71
CA LYS A 229 12.16 3.92 4.64
C LYS A 229 10.88 4.20 3.88
N THR A 230 10.42 5.45 3.83
CA THR A 230 9.11 5.81 3.28
C THR A 230 9.14 7.14 2.53
N VAL A 231 8.27 7.24 1.52
CA VAL A 231 7.89 8.49 0.85
C VAL A 231 6.46 8.81 1.26
N ARG A 232 6.23 10.04 1.73
CA ARG A 232 4.91 10.60 1.97
C ARG A 232 4.61 11.63 0.90
N ILE A 233 3.47 11.49 0.24
CA ILE A 233 2.95 12.44 -0.75
C ILE A 233 1.66 12.99 -0.19
N THR A 234 1.50 14.30 -0.19
CA THR A 234 0.27 14.97 0.18
C THR A 234 -0.15 15.88 -0.98
N VAL A 235 -1.37 15.68 -1.48
CA VAL A 235 -1.98 16.58 -2.46
C VAL A 235 -3.23 17.17 -1.82
N LYS A 236 -3.30 18.50 -1.80
CA LYS A 236 -4.39 19.24 -1.18
C LYS A 236 -4.99 20.24 -2.18
N ASP A 237 -6.31 20.31 -2.20
CA ASP A 237 -7.07 21.38 -2.83
C ASP A 237 -7.96 22.07 -1.79
N ASN A 238 -8.33 23.33 -2.07
CA ASN A 238 -9.32 24.08 -1.28
C ASN A 238 -10.63 24.21 -2.05
N GLY A 239 -11.00 23.14 -2.78
CA GLY A 239 -12.13 23.12 -3.67
C GLY A 239 -13.47 22.82 -2.98
N CYS A 240 -14.42 22.35 -3.76
CA CYS A 240 -15.76 21.98 -3.26
C CYS A 240 -15.76 20.75 -2.35
N GLY A 241 -14.66 20.01 -2.23
CA GLY A 241 -14.60 18.76 -1.48
C GLY A 241 -15.53 17.68 -2.03
N MET A 242 -15.70 16.60 -1.28
CA MET A 242 -16.61 15.49 -1.59
C MET A 242 -17.81 15.53 -0.67
N THR A 243 -19.01 15.35 -1.22
CA THR A 243 -20.26 15.23 -0.45
C THR A 243 -20.38 13.86 0.22
N ASP A 244 -21.24 13.74 1.22
CA ASP A 244 -21.55 12.44 1.85
C ASP A 244 -22.09 11.41 0.84
N GLU A 245 -22.78 11.87 -0.20
CA GLU A 245 -23.26 11.06 -1.31
C GLU A 245 -22.11 10.56 -2.21
N ASP A 246 -21.13 11.42 -2.52
CA ASP A 246 -19.91 11.02 -3.25
C ASP A 246 -19.09 9.98 -2.47
N GLN A 247 -19.03 10.12 -1.14
CA GLN A 247 -18.35 9.17 -0.26
C GLN A 247 -19.10 7.83 -0.18
N ALA A 248 -20.45 7.85 -0.11
CA ALA A 248 -21.28 6.65 -0.08
C ALA A 248 -21.30 5.88 -1.41
N GLN A 249 -21.28 6.58 -2.56
CA GLN A 249 -21.21 5.97 -3.88
C GLN A 249 -19.87 5.27 -4.16
N ARG A 250 -18.77 5.71 -3.54
CA ARG A 250 -17.48 5.00 -3.58
C ARG A 250 -17.51 3.65 -2.86
N GLY A 251 -18.35 3.49 -1.84
CA GLY A 251 -18.59 2.20 -1.17
C GLY A 251 -19.38 1.21 -2.03
N LYS A 252 -20.12 1.70 -3.04
CA LYS A 252 -20.97 0.92 -3.94
C LYS A 252 -20.61 1.19 -5.40
N ALA A 253 -19.47 0.67 -5.84
CA ALA A 253 -19.19 0.30 -7.24
C ALA A 253 -19.29 1.38 -8.35
N GLN A 254 -19.50 2.67 -8.07
CA GLN A 254 -19.28 3.73 -9.08
C GLN A 254 -17.79 4.08 -9.15
N ARG A 255 -17.13 3.33 -10.04
CA ARG A 255 -15.71 3.33 -10.37
C ARG A 255 -15.26 4.69 -10.91
N GLY A 256 -14.87 5.60 -10.03
CA GLY A 256 -13.88 6.63 -10.38
C GLY A 256 -12.53 5.93 -10.66
N PHE A 257 -12.31 5.53 -11.92
CA PHE A 257 -11.22 4.64 -12.33
C PHE A 257 -9.82 5.13 -11.89
N GLY A 258 -9.59 6.44 -11.84
CA GLY A 258 -8.30 7.03 -11.46
C GLY A 258 -7.91 6.76 -10.01
N LEU A 259 -8.69 7.27 -9.06
CA LEU A 259 -8.32 7.21 -7.63
C LEU A 259 -8.41 5.81 -7.03
N PHE A 260 -9.36 4.98 -7.48
CA PHE A 260 -9.47 3.58 -7.05
C PHE A 260 -8.27 2.75 -7.53
N SER A 261 -7.90 2.87 -8.81
CA SER A 261 -6.75 2.12 -9.35
C SER A 261 -5.43 2.57 -8.74
N VAL A 262 -5.29 3.86 -8.40
CA VAL A 262 -4.15 4.39 -7.66
C VAL A 262 -4.12 3.77 -6.25
N ARG A 263 -5.26 3.74 -5.55
CA ARG A 263 -5.35 3.15 -4.21
C ARG A 263 -4.97 1.67 -4.18
N GLU A 264 -5.50 0.86 -5.11
CA GLU A 264 -5.15 -0.56 -5.18
C GLU A 264 -3.67 -0.77 -5.45
N ARG A 265 -3.07 -0.04 -6.40
CA ARG A 265 -1.63 -0.15 -6.68
C ARG A 265 -0.78 0.21 -5.46
N ILE A 266 -1.16 1.26 -4.73
CA ILE A 266 -0.44 1.68 -3.51
C ILE A 266 -0.54 0.60 -2.43
N ILE A 267 -1.72 0.03 -2.21
CA ILE A 267 -1.90 -1.07 -1.24
C ILE A 267 -1.07 -2.30 -1.65
N ASN A 268 -1.05 -2.62 -2.94
CA ASN A 268 -0.33 -3.77 -3.49
C ASN A 268 1.19 -3.68 -3.34
N ILE A 269 1.75 -2.46 -3.24
CA ILE A 269 3.17 -2.24 -2.92
C ILE A 269 3.45 -2.01 -1.43
N GLY A 270 2.47 -2.30 -0.56
CA GLY A 270 2.62 -2.15 0.89
C GLY A 270 2.48 -0.71 1.40
N GLY A 271 1.97 0.19 0.56
CA GLY A 271 1.66 1.56 0.94
C GLY A 271 0.25 1.73 1.52
N SER A 272 -0.08 2.98 1.85
CA SER A 272 -1.41 3.36 2.33
C SER A 272 -1.89 4.66 1.72
N VAL A 273 -3.20 4.83 1.66
CA VAL A 273 -3.87 6.05 1.17
C VAL A 273 -4.90 6.49 2.20
N LEU A 274 -4.81 7.74 2.61
CA LEU A 274 -5.79 8.45 3.43
C LEU A 274 -6.39 9.57 2.58
N ILE A 275 -7.71 9.66 2.58
CA ILE A 275 -8.45 10.72 1.91
C ILE A 275 -9.26 11.41 2.99
N ASP A 276 -8.96 12.68 3.22
CA ASP A 276 -9.73 13.57 4.08
C ASP A 276 -10.40 14.59 3.17
N SER A 277 -11.72 14.65 3.16
CA SER A 277 -12.48 15.53 2.29
C SER A 277 -13.69 16.04 3.02
N GLN A 278 -13.91 17.34 2.93
CA GLN A 278 -15.06 18.01 3.54
C GLN A 278 -15.69 18.94 2.51
N GLU A 279 -17.02 18.86 2.40
CA GLU A 279 -17.78 19.68 1.46
C GLU A 279 -17.48 21.18 1.69
N LYS A 280 -17.22 21.90 0.60
CA LYS A 280 -16.88 23.34 0.55
C LYS A 280 -15.57 23.74 1.24
N ILE A 281 -14.79 22.79 1.74
CA ILE A 281 -13.48 23.03 2.37
C ILE A 281 -12.35 22.52 1.46
N GLY A 282 -12.57 21.39 0.77
CA GLY A 282 -11.64 20.82 -0.19
C GLY A 282 -11.28 19.37 0.14
N THR A 283 -10.25 18.85 -0.54
CA THR A 283 -9.77 17.48 -0.34
C THR A 283 -8.28 17.46 -0.06
N THR A 284 -7.88 16.66 0.92
CA THR A 284 -6.48 16.30 1.20
C THR A 284 -6.29 14.80 1.03
N ILE A 285 -5.39 14.42 0.13
CA ILE A 285 -5.04 13.02 -0.13
C ILE A 285 -3.60 12.81 0.33
N THR A 286 -3.42 11.93 1.31
CA THR A 286 -2.10 11.56 1.84
C THR A 286 -1.78 10.11 1.49
N ILE A 287 -0.63 9.91 0.88
CA ILE A 287 -0.14 8.61 0.39
C ILE A 287 1.19 8.31 1.06
N LEU A 288 1.34 7.09 1.56
CA LEU A 288 2.58 6.58 2.14
C LEU A 288 3.08 5.40 1.30
N ILE A 289 4.32 5.45 0.83
CA ILE A 289 4.94 4.38 0.02
C ILE A 289 6.24 3.92 0.68
N PRO A 290 6.44 2.62 0.96
CA PRO A 290 7.71 2.09 1.47
C PRO A 290 8.79 2.01 0.37
N ILE A 291 10.04 2.33 0.71
CA ILE A 291 11.17 2.41 -0.24
C ILE A 291 11.86 1.05 -0.41
N LYS A 292 12.16 0.34 0.69
CA LYS A 292 12.93 -0.92 0.66
C LYS A 292 12.22 -2.08 -0.03
N GLU A 293 10.89 -2.10 0.00
CA GLU A 293 10.12 -3.21 -0.62
C GLU A 293 9.96 -3.05 -2.14
N VAL A 294 10.09 -1.82 -2.66
CA VAL A 294 10.08 -1.54 -4.11
C VAL A 294 11.49 -1.71 -4.71
N CYS A 295 12.55 -1.59 -3.89
CA CYS A 295 13.95 -1.69 -4.30
C CYS A 295 14.53 -3.11 -4.27
N ALA A 296 13.96 -4.04 -3.50
CA ALA A 296 14.57 -5.34 -3.20
C ALA A 296 14.83 -6.27 -4.41
N THR A 297 14.42 -5.90 -5.62
CA THR A 297 14.67 -6.66 -6.86
C THR A 297 15.84 -6.13 -7.68
N ALA A 298 16.36 -4.92 -7.42
CA ALA A 298 17.49 -4.37 -8.18
C ALA A 298 18.80 -5.12 -7.89
N ASP A 299 19.00 -5.59 -6.66
CA ASP A 299 20.25 -6.23 -6.24
C ASP A 299 20.31 -7.74 -6.57
N SER A 300 19.17 -8.39 -6.86
CA SER A 300 19.14 -9.83 -7.14
C SER A 300 19.47 -10.19 -8.59
N GLU A 301 19.29 -9.27 -9.55
CA GLU A 301 19.61 -9.54 -10.97
C GLU A 301 21.08 -9.25 -11.33
N GLN A 302 21.79 -8.39 -10.58
CA GLN A 302 23.21 -8.11 -10.84
C GLN A 302 24.19 -9.16 -10.30
N MET A 303 23.72 -10.14 -9.52
CA MET A 303 24.56 -11.24 -9.00
C MET A 303 24.51 -12.54 -9.82
N MET A 304 23.75 -12.59 -10.92
CA MET A 304 23.57 -13.82 -11.72
C MET A 304 24.00 -13.71 -13.20
N ALA A 305 24.78 -12.70 -13.59
CA ALA A 305 25.43 -12.73 -14.91
C ALA A 305 26.67 -13.66 -14.83
N PRO A 306 26.74 -14.76 -15.61
CA PRO A 306 27.95 -15.55 -15.71
C PRO A 306 29.03 -14.75 -16.45
N GLN A 307 30.25 -14.79 -15.91
CA GLN A 307 31.48 -14.38 -16.60
C GLN A 307 31.77 -15.31 -17.78
#